data_AF-A0A8J2HNE8-F1
#
_entry.id   AF-A0A8J2HNE8-F1
#
_cell.length_a   1.000
_cell.length_b   1.000
_cell.length_c   1.000
_cell.angle_alpha   90.00
_cell.angle_beta   90.00
_cell.angle_gamma   90.00
#
_symmetry.space_group_name_H-M   'P 1'
#
loop_
_entity.id
_entity.type
_entity.pdbx_description
1 polymer ?
#
loop_
_entity_poly.entity_id
_entity_poly.type
_entity_poly.pdbx_seq_one_letter_code
_entity_poly.pdbx_strand_id
1 'polypeptide(L)'
;MIFFSSNTITLVPSSKNYFIANGYREAKYENVPEEILTKYLPKIQCYADQAPCNEVDALFKSKLPEILVNNCLTCDEGIIKREAQEELQILRQYFFTDFKFLLEKNTIPIVFNCLLNAGPCDSRLTLFKSKLQFFLKNNECPDCTDDFINKMKKRIDYLKKFHPQKWQQIEQILPANVVTKGGATEYIKTSRFYFLHSRRQIA
;
A
#
# COMPACT_ATOMS: atom_id res chain seq x y z
N MET A 1 25.17 -54.73 31.82
CA MET A 1 26.01 -53.53 31.55
C MET A 1 25.28 -52.69 30.52
N ILE A 2 24.77 -51.53 30.92
CA ILE A 2 24.07 -50.58 30.05
C ILE A 2 24.89 -49.30 30.07
N PHE A 3 25.42 -48.89 28.92
CA PHE A 3 26.08 -47.60 28.75
C PHE A 3 25.03 -46.61 28.23
N PHE A 4 24.63 -45.65 29.06
CA PHE A 4 23.96 -44.44 28.60
C PHE A 4 25.03 -43.38 28.34
N SER A 5 25.23 -43.04 27.06
CA SER A 5 26.02 -41.89 26.65
C SER A 5 25.18 -40.63 26.79
N SER A 6 25.50 -39.80 27.78
CA SER A 6 24.94 -38.46 27.94
C SER A 6 25.49 -37.55 26.83
N ASN A 7 24.70 -37.29 25.79
CA ASN A 7 24.99 -36.23 24.83
C ASN A 7 24.54 -34.89 25.43
N THR A 8 25.51 -34.14 25.94
CA THR A 8 25.31 -32.75 26.33
C THR A 8 25.14 -31.90 25.07
N ILE A 9 23.91 -31.48 24.78
CA ILE A 9 23.63 -30.48 23.74
C ILE A 9 24.06 -29.11 24.28
N THR A 10 25.22 -28.64 23.85
CA THR A 10 25.61 -27.23 24.00
C THR A 10 24.70 -26.38 23.11
N LEU A 11 23.71 -25.75 23.73
CA LEU A 11 22.97 -24.65 23.15
C LEU A 11 23.93 -23.48 22.95
N VAL A 12 24.36 -23.27 21.71
CA VAL A 12 25.09 -22.06 21.32
C VAL A 12 24.11 -20.89 21.45
N PRO A 13 24.42 -19.84 22.23
CA PRO A 13 23.55 -18.68 22.32
C PRO A 13 23.49 -18.01 20.94
N SER A 14 22.28 -17.80 20.45
CA SER A 14 21.94 -17.07 19.22
C SER A 14 22.28 -15.59 19.38
N SER A 15 23.57 -15.24 19.43
CA SER A 15 24.04 -13.87 19.29
C SER A 15 24.06 -13.52 17.81
N LYS A 16 22.91 -13.07 17.31
CA LYS A 16 22.75 -12.34 16.06
C LYS A 16 23.42 -10.96 16.18
N ASN A 17 24.76 -10.95 16.18
CA ASN A 17 25.56 -9.75 15.95
C ASN A 17 25.45 -9.40 14.46
N TYR A 18 24.46 -8.59 14.10
CA TYR A 18 24.30 -8.14 12.72
C TYR A 18 25.30 -7.02 12.42
N PHE A 19 26.36 -7.41 11.70
CA PHE A 19 27.01 -6.66 10.62
C PHE A 19 27.47 -5.22 10.90
N ILE A 20 28.57 -5.06 11.63
CA ILE A 20 29.81 -4.43 11.13
C ILE A 20 30.99 -5.12 11.83
N ALA A 21 31.32 -6.35 11.42
CA ALA A 21 32.50 -7.04 11.98
C ALA A 21 33.51 -7.50 10.93
N ASN A 22 33.21 -7.42 9.62
CA ASN A 22 34.11 -7.94 8.57
C ASN A 22 33.96 -7.24 7.20
N GLY A 23 33.76 -5.92 7.16
CA GLY A 23 33.90 -5.13 5.91
C GLY A 23 33.00 -5.50 4.72
N TYR A 24 32.08 -6.44 4.85
CA TYR A 24 31.23 -6.90 3.74
C TYR A 24 30.00 -6.01 3.63
N ARG A 25 30.04 -5.07 2.69
CA ARG A 25 28.90 -4.25 2.26
C ARG A 25 28.07 -5.08 1.29
N GLU A 26 26.77 -5.24 1.54
CA GLU A 26 25.88 -5.87 0.56
C GLU A 26 25.91 -5.07 -0.77
N ALA A 27 25.91 -5.77 -1.91
CA ALA A 27 26.00 -5.13 -3.23
C ALA A 27 24.91 -4.06 -3.46
N LYS A 28 23.73 -4.24 -2.84
CA LYS A 28 22.63 -3.25 -2.93
C LYS A 28 22.92 -1.92 -2.22
N TYR A 29 23.98 -1.83 -1.41
CA TYR A 29 24.40 -0.63 -0.69
C TYR A 29 25.74 -0.06 -1.15
N GLU A 30 26.34 -0.60 -2.22
CA GLU A 30 27.67 -0.21 -2.70
C GLU A 30 27.82 1.31 -2.87
N ASN A 31 26.80 1.98 -3.41
CA ASN A 31 26.80 3.41 -3.70
C ASN A 31 26.24 4.31 -2.58
N VAL A 32 25.97 3.77 -1.38
CA VAL A 32 25.47 4.57 -0.25
C VAL A 32 26.65 5.14 0.54
N PRO A 33 26.69 6.47 0.82
CA PRO A 33 27.74 7.04 1.66
C PRO A 33 27.80 6.36 3.03
N GLU A 34 29.00 6.11 3.56
CA GLU A 34 29.19 5.32 4.79
C GLU A 34 28.48 5.94 6.01
N GLU A 35 28.46 7.26 6.11
CA GLU A 35 27.73 7.99 7.15
C GLU A 35 26.22 7.71 7.08
N ILE A 36 25.64 7.75 5.87
CA ILE A 36 24.22 7.46 5.64
C ILE A 36 23.93 5.98 5.94
N LEU A 37 24.81 5.07 5.52
CA LEU A 37 24.65 3.65 5.77
C LEU A 37 24.65 3.34 7.27
N THR A 38 25.64 3.85 8.00
CA THR A 38 25.78 3.65 9.46
C THR A 38 24.59 4.20 10.22
N LYS A 39 24.07 5.36 9.80
CA LYS A 39 22.94 6.03 10.47
C LYS A 39 21.59 5.36 10.20
N TYR A 40 21.32 4.93 8.96
CA TYR A 40 19.97 4.51 8.55
C TYR A 40 19.78 3.00 8.40
N LEU A 41 20.85 2.21 8.20
CA LEU A 41 20.72 0.76 8.06
C LEU A 41 20.11 0.08 9.30
N PRO A 42 20.53 0.40 10.55
CA PRO A 42 19.91 -0.19 11.73
C PRO A 42 18.41 0.13 11.84
N LYS A 43 18.01 1.36 11.47
CA LYS A 43 16.60 1.80 11.43
C LYS A 43 15.79 0.98 10.44
N ILE A 44 16.29 0.83 9.21
CA ILE A 44 15.66 0.03 8.16
C ILE A 44 15.47 -1.42 8.63
N GLN A 45 16.50 -2.01 9.23
CA GLN A 45 16.43 -3.37 9.76
C GLN A 45 15.37 -3.48 10.87
N CYS A 46 15.28 -2.50 11.77
CA CYS A 46 14.19 -2.40 12.75
C CYS A 46 12.81 -2.34 12.06
N TYR A 47 12.61 -1.44 11.09
CA TYR A 47 11.34 -1.27 10.37
C TYR A 47 10.95 -2.53 9.59
N ALA A 48 11.95 -3.27 9.12
CA ALA A 48 11.81 -4.52 8.39
C ALA A 48 11.56 -5.75 9.28
N ASP A 49 11.56 -5.63 10.62
CA ASP A 49 11.54 -6.76 11.58
C ASP A 49 12.79 -7.68 11.49
N GLN A 50 13.91 -7.14 11.02
CA GLN A 50 15.17 -7.87 10.87
C GLN A 50 16.11 -7.68 12.07
N ALA A 51 15.93 -6.59 12.82
CA ALA A 51 16.69 -6.24 14.01
C ALA A 51 15.77 -5.65 15.09
N PRO A 52 16.18 -5.66 16.38
CA PRO A 52 15.46 -4.94 17.43
C PRO A 52 15.47 -3.42 17.16
N CYS A 53 14.39 -2.77 17.58
CA CYS A 53 14.26 -1.32 17.54
C CYS A 53 14.69 -0.72 18.88
N ASN A 54 15.34 0.44 18.87
CA ASN A 54 15.36 1.29 20.06
C ASN A 54 13.97 1.94 20.27
N GLU A 55 13.78 2.63 21.39
CA GLU A 55 12.48 3.20 21.76
C GLU A 55 11.94 4.19 20.71
N VAL A 56 12.80 5.05 20.17
CA VAL A 56 12.44 6.07 19.17
C VAL A 56 12.06 5.42 17.84
N ASP A 57 12.88 4.50 17.35
CA ASP A 57 12.63 3.79 16.09
C ASP A 57 11.41 2.86 16.20
N ALA A 58 11.13 2.31 17.39
CA ALA A 58 9.92 1.52 17.64
C ALA A 58 8.66 2.39 17.55
N LEU A 59 8.70 3.59 18.13
CA LEU A 59 7.62 4.57 18.00
C LEU A 59 7.41 4.95 16.54
N PHE A 60 8.49 5.29 15.83
CA PHE A 60 8.44 5.61 14.41
C PHE A 60 7.83 4.48 13.58
N LYS A 61 8.30 3.25 13.82
CA LYS A 61 7.80 2.04 13.17
C LYS A 61 6.31 1.83 13.40
N SER A 62 5.81 2.10 14.60
CA SER A 62 4.37 1.99 14.89
C SER A 62 3.53 2.99 14.08
N LYS A 63 4.12 4.12 13.69
CA LYS A 63 3.48 5.18 12.89
C LYS A 63 3.74 5.07 11.39
N LEU A 64 4.70 4.25 10.94
CA LEU A 64 5.02 4.04 9.52
C LEU A 64 3.80 3.83 8.62
N PRO A 65 2.81 2.98 8.96
CA PRO A 65 1.64 2.81 8.10
C PRO A 65 0.87 4.11 7.89
N GLU A 66 0.69 4.90 8.94
CA GLU A 66 0.01 6.17 8.88
C GLU A 66 0.84 7.20 8.08
N ILE A 67 2.13 7.34 8.38
CA ILE A 67 3.06 8.23 7.66
C ILE A 67 3.01 7.96 6.15
N LEU A 68 3.13 6.69 5.75
CA LEU A 68 3.18 6.29 4.35
C LEU A 68 1.84 6.47 3.62
N VAL A 69 0.72 6.32 4.33
CA VAL A 69 -0.61 6.45 3.74
C VAL A 69 -1.01 7.92 3.67
N ASN A 70 -1.03 8.64 4.79
CA ASN A 70 -1.67 9.95 4.88
C ASN A 70 -0.71 11.08 5.31
N ASN A 71 0.61 10.85 5.32
CA ASN A 71 1.58 11.84 5.78
C ASN A 71 1.37 12.24 7.26
N CYS A 72 1.02 11.27 8.11
CA CYS A 72 0.90 11.42 9.56
C CYS A 72 -0.14 12.46 9.98
N LEU A 73 -1.40 12.33 9.53
CA LEU A 73 -2.45 13.32 9.86
C LEU A 73 -2.79 13.38 11.36
N THR A 74 -2.64 12.28 12.10
CA THR A 74 -3.01 12.16 13.52
C THR A 74 -1.81 12.03 14.45
N CYS A 75 -0.60 12.28 13.95
CA CYS A 75 0.59 12.23 14.76
C CYS A 75 0.70 13.53 15.58
N ASP A 76 0.56 13.42 16.90
CA ASP A 76 0.46 14.54 17.85
C ASP A 76 1.76 15.33 18.09
N GLU A 77 2.78 15.14 17.26
CA GLU A 77 4.07 15.80 17.42
C GLU A 77 4.58 16.30 16.07
N GLY A 78 4.71 17.62 15.93
CA GLY A 78 5.31 18.24 14.75
C GLY A 78 6.74 17.74 14.49
N ILE A 79 7.42 17.25 15.53
CA ILE A 79 8.76 16.65 15.45
C ILE A 79 8.71 15.32 14.68
N ILE A 80 7.84 14.38 15.08
CA ILE A 80 7.70 13.08 14.40
C ILE A 80 7.40 13.27 12.91
N LYS A 81 6.52 14.21 12.57
CA LYS A 81 6.17 14.46 11.16
C LYS A 81 7.36 14.97 10.35
N ARG A 82 8.13 15.91 10.88
CA ARG A 82 9.31 16.47 10.20
C ARG A 82 10.40 15.42 10.05
N GLU A 83 10.73 14.72 11.12
CA GLU A 83 11.74 13.66 11.09
C GLU A 83 11.33 12.55 10.13
N ALA A 84 10.06 12.14 10.13
CA ALA A 84 9.54 11.18 9.16
C ALA A 84 9.73 11.60 7.72
N GLN A 85 9.50 12.87 7.40
CA GLN A 85 9.67 13.35 6.04
C GLN A 85 11.13 13.30 5.58
N GLU A 86 12.05 13.70 6.46
CA GLU A 86 13.50 13.62 6.23
C GLU A 86 13.95 12.17 6.08
N GLU A 87 13.55 11.28 7.00
CA GLU A 87 13.89 9.86 6.91
C GLU A 87 13.35 9.23 5.63
N LEU A 88 12.08 9.47 5.28
CA LEU A 88 11.50 8.92 4.05
C LEU A 88 12.16 9.49 2.78
N GLN A 89 12.69 10.71 2.83
CA GLN A 89 13.49 11.24 1.73
C GLN A 89 14.80 10.47 1.58
N ILE A 90 15.52 10.24 2.68
CA ILE A 90 16.76 9.45 2.68
C ILE A 90 16.50 8.02 2.22
N LEU A 91 15.45 7.37 2.72
CA LEU A 91 15.08 6.01 2.33
C LEU A 91 14.76 5.92 0.83
N ARG A 92 14.04 6.90 0.27
CA ARG A 92 13.76 6.94 -1.18
C ARG A 92 15.01 7.13 -2.02
N GLN A 93 15.94 7.96 -1.56
CA GLN A 93 17.12 8.33 -2.32
C GLN A 93 18.19 7.24 -2.29
N TYR A 94 18.50 6.72 -1.11
CA TYR A 94 19.64 5.82 -0.90
C TYR A 94 19.25 4.35 -0.71
N PHE A 95 18.01 4.09 -0.26
CA PHE A 95 17.55 2.76 0.12
C PHE A 95 16.28 2.38 -0.63
N PHE A 96 16.20 2.71 -1.92
CA PHE A 96 14.96 2.60 -2.71
C PHE A 96 14.29 1.22 -2.63
N THR A 97 15.08 0.15 -2.68
CA THR A 97 14.58 -1.22 -2.57
C THR A 97 13.95 -1.50 -1.20
N ASP A 98 14.62 -1.09 -0.13
CA ASP A 98 14.11 -1.28 1.23
C ASP A 98 12.91 -0.36 1.50
N PHE A 99 12.94 0.88 1.00
CA PHE A 99 11.79 1.79 1.03
C PHE A 99 10.56 1.17 0.36
N LYS A 100 10.74 0.58 -0.84
CA LYS A 100 9.66 -0.11 -1.55
C LYS A 100 9.12 -1.30 -0.75
N PHE A 101 10.01 -2.10 -0.17
CA PHE A 101 9.61 -3.19 0.71
C PHE A 101 8.80 -2.69 1.93
N LEU A 102 9.25 -1.63 2.60
CA LEU A 102 8.55 -1.03 3.73
C LEU A 102 7.20 -0.46 3.31
N LEU A 103 7.13 0.21 2.16
CA LEU A 103 5.88 0.70 1.59
C LEU A 103 4.90 -0.45 1.39
N GLU A 104 5.32 -1.53 0.75
CA GLU A 104 4.48 -2.71 0.50
C GLU A 104 4.02 -3.36 1.81
N LYS A 105 4.95 -3.65 2.71
CA LYS A 105 4.69 -4.26 4.01
C LYS A 105 3.63 -3.50 4.82
N ASN A 106 3.69 -2.17 4.80
CA ASN A 106 2.80 -1.34 5.62
C ASN A 106 1.50 -0.95 4.90
N THR A 107 1.49 -0.80 3.58
CA THR A 107 0.30 -0.31 2.85
C THR A 107 -0.57 -1.43 2.29
N ILE A 108 -0.01 -2.56 1.87
CA ILE A 108 -0.77 -3.66 1.26
C ILE A 108 -1.80 -4.26 2.22
N PRO A 109 -1.49 -4.52 3.52
CA PRO A 109 -2.50 -4.98 4.47
C PRO A 109 -3.67 -4.00 4.61
N ILE A 110 -3.42 -2.69 4.64
CA ILE A 110 -4.45 -1.65 4.71
C ILE A 110 -5.33 -1.68 3.47
N VAL A 111 -4.72 -1.76 2.28
CA VAL A 111 -5.45 -1.87 1.00
C VAL A 111 -6.36 -3.10 1.02
N PHE A 112 -5.85 -4.28 1.37
CA PHE A 112 -6.66 -5.49 1.41
C PHE A 112 -7.75 -5.45 2.47
N ASN A 113 -7.46 -5.00 3.68
CA ASN A 113 -8.45 -4.90 4.75
C ASN A 113 -9.59 -3.95 4.34
N CYS A 114 -9.27 -2.81 3.74
CA CYS A 114 -10.27 -1.91 3.20
C CYS A 114 -11.11 -2.59 2.10
N LEU A 115 -10.47 -3.20 1.09
CA LEU A 115 -11.18 -3.84 -0.03
C LEU A 115 -12.07 -5.00 0.45
N LEU A 116 -11.60 -5.77 1.43
CA LEU A 116 -12.31 -6.92 2.00
C LEU A 116 -13.37 -6.57 3.06
N ASN A 117 -13.64 -5.28 3.33
CA ASN A 117 -14.51 -4.84 4.44
C ASN A 117 -14.03 -5.32 5.83
N ALA A 118 -12.73 -5.62 5.99
CA ALA A 118 -12.13 -6.11 7.22
C ALA A 118 -11.42 -5.00 8.04
N GLY A 119 -11.51 -3.75 7.59
CA GLY A 119 -10.87 -2.62 8.27
C GLY A 119 -11.25 -1.27 7.64
N PRO A 120 -10.73 -0.17 8.21
CA PRO A 120 -11.05 1.18 7.74
C PRO A 120 -10.50 1.43 6.32
N CYS A 121 -11.20 2.29 5.59
CA CYS A 121 -10.77 2.81 4.30
C CYS A 121 -10.49 4.31 4.45
N ASP A 122 -9.34 4.78 3.96
CA ASP A 122 -9.15 6.21 3.76
C ASP A 122 -10.02 6.71 2.57
N SER A 123 -10.11 8.03 2.37
CA SER A 123 -10.92 8.61 1.30
C SER A 123 -10.50 8.13 -0.11
N ARG A 124 -9.19 7.90 -0.33
CA ARG A 124 -8.65 7.44 -1.62
C ARG A 124 -9.00 5.97 -1.86
N LEU A 125 -8.88 5.12 -0.85
CA LEU A 125 -9.23 3.71 -0.91
C LEU A 125 -10.74 3.52 -0.99
N THR A 126 -11.53 4.40 -0.36
CA THR A 126 -12.99 4.42 -0.50
C THR A 126 -13.39 4.71 -1.95
N LEU A 127 -12.79 5.73 -2.56
CA LEU A 127 -13.01 6.04 -3.98
C LEU A 127 -12.52 4.91 -4.89
N PHE A 128 -11.33 4.35 -4.63
CA PHE A 128 -10.81 3.21 -5.37
C PHE A 128 -11.77 2.02 -5.28
N LYS A 129 -12.23 1.68 -4.07
CA LYS A 129 -13.16 0.58 -3.83
C LYS A 129 -14.51 0.77 -4.52
N SER A 130 -15.08 1.98 -4.48
CA SER A 130 -16.38 2.27 -5.10
C SER A 130 -16.34 2.20 -6.63
N LYS A 131 -15.21 2.57 -7.24
CA LYS A 131 -15.00 2.46 -8.69
C LYS A 131 -14.49 1.09 -9.14
N LEU A 132 -13.86 0.32 -8.23
CA LEU A 132 -13.21 -0.96 -8.54
C LEU A 132 -14.14 -1.96 -9.22
N GLN A 133 -15.36 -2.12 -8.71
CA GLN A 133 -16.31 -3.08 -9.26
C GLN A 133 -16.72 -2.74 -10.70
N PHE A 134 -17.08 -1.48 -10.94
CA PHE A 134 -17.43 -1.00 -12.27
C PHE A 134 -16.24 -1.15 -13.23
N PHE A 135 -15.04 -0.79 -12.76
CA PHE A 135 -13.80 -0.92 -13.53
C PHE A 135 -13.47 -2.37 -13.89
N LEU A 136 -13.61 -3.32 -12.96
CA LEU A 136 -13.35 -4.73 -13.26
C LEU A 136 -14.37 -5.34 -14.21
N LYS A 137 -15.62 -4.88 -14.17
CA LYS A 137 -16.69 -5.37 -15.07
C LYS A 137 -16.58 -4.81 -16.49
N ASN A 138 -16.30 -3.52 -16.61
CA ASN A 138 -16.39 -2.81 -17.89
C ASN A 138 -15.02 -2.44 -18.48
N ASN A 139 -13.93 -2.63 -17.72
CA ASN A 139 -12.58 -2.14 -18.03
C ASN A 139 -12.51 -0.61 -18.25
N GLU A 140 -13.49 0.11 -17.70
CA GLU A 140 -13.70 1.55 -17.91
C GLU A 140 -14.14 2.21 -16.60
N CYS A 141 -14.00 3.54 -16.50
CA CYS A 141 -14.60 4.33 -15.45
C CYS A 141 -14.97 5.72 -16.00
N PRO A 142 -16.23 5.94 -16.42
CA PRO A 142 -16.67 7.17 -17.09
C PRO A 142 -16.42 8.44 -16.28
N ASP A 143 -16.58 8.37 -14.96
CA ASP A 143 -16.40 9.53 -14.07
C ASP A 143 -14.95 9.65 -13.52
N CYS A 144 -14.02 8.84 -14.03
CA CYS A 144 -12.63 8.86 -13.58
C CYS A 144 -11.76 9.65 -14.56
N THR A 145 -10.73 10.30 -14.03
CA THR A 145 -9.66 10.88 -14.85
C THR A 145 -8.75 9.76 -15.40
N ASP A 146 -8.10 10.01 -16.54
CA ASP A 146 -7.14 9.06 -17.12
C ASP A 146 -6.00 8.71 -16.15
N ASP A 147 -5.51 9.69 -15.39
CA ASP A 147 -4.51 9.48 -14.35
C ASP A 147 -5.00 8.50 -13.28
N PHE A 148 -6.25 8.65 -12.82
CA PHE A 148 -6.84 7.73 -11.86
C PHE A 148 -7.00 6.32 -12.44
N ILE A 149 -7.47 6.20 -13.68
CA ILE A 149 -7.61 4.91 -14.37
C ILE A 149 -6.25 4.22 -14.50
N ASN A 150 -5.21 4.95 -14.90
CA ASN A 150 -3.85 4.43 -15.02
C ASN A 150 -3.28 3.97 -13.68
N LYS A 151 -3.49 4.75 -12.61
CA LYS A 151 -3.10 4.36 -11.24
C LYS A 151 -3.87 3.12 -10.78
N MET A 152 -5.15 3.03 -11.11
CA MET A 152 -6.00 1.89 -10.77
C MET A 152 -5.55 0.62 -11.49
N LYS A 153 -5.31 0.67 -12.80
CA LYS A 153 -4.74 -0.44 -13.60
C LYS A 153 -3.43 -0.94 -13.00
N LYS A 154 -2.45 -0.04 -12.82
CA LYS A 154 -1.15 -0.39 -12.23
C LYS A 154 -1.28 -1.06 -10.85
N ARG A 155 -2.18 -0.55 -10.01
CA ARG A 155 -2.43 -1.13 -8.68
C ARG A 155 -3.09 -2.51 -8.78
N ILE A 156 -4.10 -2.68 -9.62
CA ILE A 156 -4.78 -3.96 -9.83
C ILE A 156 -3.79 -5.00 -10.38
N ASP A 157 -3.02 -4.65 -11.41
CA ASP A 157 -2.02 -5.53 -12.01
C ASP A 157 -0.97 -5.96 -10.98
N TYR A 158 -0.52 -5.02 -10.17
CA TYR A 158 0.39 -5.30 -9.05
C TYR A 158 -0.24 -6.29 -8.06
N LEU A 159 -1.45 -6.01 -7.58
CA LEU A 159 -2.14 -6.86 -6.59
C LEU A 159 -2.41 -8.27 -7.13
N LYS A 160 -2.83 -8.39 -8.39
CA LYS A 160 -3.01 -9.68 -9.08
C LYS A 160 -1.71 -10.46 -9.19
N LYS A 161 -0.63 -9.78 -9.59
CA LYS A 161 0.68 -10.42 -9.83
C LYS A 161 1.35 -10.89 -8.55
N PHE A 162 1.34 -10.06 -7.49
CA PHE A 162 2.13 -10.30 -6.28
C PHE A 162 1.31 -10.82 -5.09
N HIS A 163 -0.02 -10.70 -5.13
CA HIS A 163 -0.92 -11.15 -4.06
C HIS A 163 -2.16 -11.91 -4.59
N PRO A 164 -1.98 -12.91 -5.48
CA PRO A 164 -3.09 -13.55 -6.19
C PRO A 164 -4.14 -14.18 -5.27
N GLN A 165 -3.71 -14.82 -4.16
CA GLN A 165 -4.63 -15.46 -3.21
C GLN A 165 -5.55 -14.45 -2.51
N LYS A 166 -4.99 -13.31 -2.05
CA LYS A 166 -5.79 -12.24 -1.45
C LYS A 166 -6.66 -11.53 -2.49
N TRP A 167 -6.16 -11.40 -3.72
CA TRP A 167 -6.92 -10.83 -4.81
C TRP A 167 -8.15 -11.69 -5.17
N GLN A 168 -7.99 -13.01 -5.17
CA GLN A 168 -9.09 -13.94 -5.43
C GLN A 168 -10.23 -13.80 -4.40
N GLN A 169 -9.90 -13.49 -3.14
CA GLN A 169 -10.90 -13.16 -2.12
C GLN A 169 -11.67 -11.89 -2.47
N ILE A 170 -10.99 -10.86 -3.00
CA ILE A 170 -11.63 -9.63 -3.48
C ILE A 170 -12.61 -9.96 -4.61
N GLU A 171 -12.20 -10.77 -5.60
CA GLU A 171 -13.07 -11.16 -6.72
C GLU A 171 -14.32 -11.92 -6.28
N GLN A 172 -14.24 -12.69 -5.19
CA GLN A 172 -15.39 -13.40 -4.63
C GLN A 172 -16.39 -12.47 -3.92
N ILE A 173 -15.90 -11.43 -3.24
CA ILE A 173 -16.75 -10.49 -2.49
C ILE A 173 -17.25 -9.33 -3.33
N LEU A 174 -16.57 -9.00 -4.44
CA LEU A 174 -17.05 -8.04 -5.42
C LEU A 174 -18.24 -8.72 -6.11
N PRO A 175 -19.46 -8.45 -5.66
CA PRO A 175 -20.55 -9.28 -6.10
C PRO A 175 -20.81 -9.00 -7.59
N ALA A 176 -21.42 -9.96 -8.28
CA ALA A 176 -22.25 -9.66 -9.45
C ALA A 176 -23.40 -8.65 -9.13
N ASN A 177 -23.51 -8.19 -7.86
CA ASN A 177 -24.54 -7.33 -7.31
C ASN A 177 -24.07 -5.87 -7.20
N VAL A 178 -23.94 -5.20 -8.35
CA VAL A 178 -24.54 -3.87 -8.51
C VAL A 178 -25.37 -3.97 -9.80
N VAL A 179 -26.52 -4.64 -9.67
CA VAL A 179 -27.68 -4.14 -10.41
C VAL A 179 -27.99 -2.82 -9.71
N THR A 180 -27.81 -1.72 -10.43
CA THR A 180 -28.32 -0.41 -10.06
C THR A 180 -29.85 -0.50 -9.94
N LYS A 181 -30.35 -1.01 -8.82
CA LYS A 181 -31.76 -0.81 -8.45
C LYS A 181 -31.87 0.62 -7.92
N GLY A 182 -32.37 1.50 -8.79
CA GLY A 182 -32.84 2.83 -8.40
C GLY A 182 -31.75 3.88 -8.31
N GLY A 183 -31.37 4.44 -9.45
CA GLY A 183 -30.45 5.55 -9.51
C GLY A 183 -30.20 5.94 -10.94
N ALA A 184 -31.23 6.47 -11.58
CA ALA A 184 -31.10 7.17 -12.84
C ALA A 184 -30.05 8.29 -12.66
N THR A 185 -28.87 8.14 -13.25
CA THR A 185 -28.28 9.26 -13.96
C THR A 185 -28.96 9.29 -15.32
N GLU A 186 -30.14 9.90 -15.31
CA GLU A 186 -30.77 10.45 -16.50
C GLU A 186 -29.77 11.43 -17.12
N TYR A 187 -29.00 10.95 -18.09
CA TYR A 187 -28.44 11.83 -19.10
C TYR A 187 -29.64 12.38 -19.87
N ILE A 188 -30.17 13.52 -19.43
CA ILE A 188 -31.03 14.35 -20.25
C ILE A 188 -30.16 14.80 -21.43
N LYS A 189 -30.18 14.01 -22.52
CA LYS A 189 -29.98 14.53 -23.85
C LYS A 189 -31.14 15.49 -24.11
N THR A 190 -30.97 16.78 -23.85
CA THR A 190 -31.78 17.81 -24.50
C THR A 190 -31.35 17.89 -25.97
N SER A 191 -31.60 16.81 -26.73
CA SER A 191 -31.75 16.87 -28.17
C SER A 191 -33.12 17.50 -28.43
N ARG A 192 -33.15 18.83 -28.47
CA ARG A 192 -34.27 19.61 -28.99
C ARG A 192 -34.30 19.45 -30.52
N PHE A 193 -34.74 18.28 -30.98
CA PHE A 193 -35.20 18.07 -32.35
C PHE A 193 -36.70 17.79 -32.29
N TYR A 194 -37.50 18.83 -32.49
CA TYR A 194 -38.85 18.65 -33.00
C TYR A 194 -38.80 18.83 -34.51
N PHE A 195 -39.08 17.73 -35.20
CA PHE A 195 -39.40 17.70 -36.61
C PHE A 195 -40.71 18.47 -36.88
N LEU A 196 -40.72 19.11 -38.04
CA LEU A 196 -41.87 19.66 -38.76
C LEU A 196 -43.09 18.72 -38.75
N HIS A 197 -44.30 19.29 -38.73
CA HIS A 197 -45.44 19.09 -39.66
C HIS A 197 -46.65 19.86 -39.09
N SER A 198 -47.08 20.97 -39.67
CA SER A 198 -48.00 21.09 -40.82
C SER A 198 -49.48 21.16 -40.43
N ARG A 199 -50.07 22.32 -40.78
CA ARG A 199 -51.45 22.58 -41.25
C ARG A 199 -52.60 22.85 -40.25
N ARG A 200 -53.18 24.05 -40.47
CA ARG A 200 -54.61 24.36 -40.73
C ARG A 200 -55.58 24.36 -39.52
N GLN A 201 -56.14 25.53 -39.17
CA GLN A 201 -57.40 26.11 -39.70
C GLN A 201 -57.92 27.29 -38.83
N ILE A 202 -58.34 28.35 -39.51
CA ILE A 202 -59.56 29.18 -39.35
C ILE A 202 -59.82 29.86 -37.99
N ALA A 203 -59.70 31.20 -37.94
CA ALA A 203 -60.81 32.15 -38.09
C ALA A 203 -60.25 33.55 -38.42
#